data_AF-X1GU92-F1
#
_entry.id   AF-X1GU92-F1
#
_cell.length_a   1.000
_cell.length_b   1.000
_cell.length_c   1.000
_cell.angle_alpha   90.00
_cell.angle_beta   90.00
_cell.angle_gamma   90.00
#
_symmetry.space_group_name_H-M   'P 1'
#
loop_
_entity.id
_entity.type
_entity.pdbx_description
1 polymer ?
#
loop_
_entity_poly.entity_id
_entity_poly.type
_entity_poly.pdbx_seq_one_letter_code
_entity_poly.pdbx_strand_id
1 'polypeptide(L)' 'MSQSGIEWTDWTLNPIKGKCPVACPYCYARKMYDRFRWNPEVRFVPSVFNDLPKKPVRVFVGSTMELVSTG' A
#
# COMPACT_ATOMS: atom_id res chain seq x y z
N MET A 1 5.15 -20.68 -6.08
CA MET A 1 4.74 -19.46 -5.35
C MET A 1 3.46 -19.79 -4.60
N SER A 2 3.39 -19.52 -3.31
CA SER A 2 2.17 -19.70 -2.51
C SER A 2 1.09 -18.72 -2.97
N GLN A 3 -0.15 -19.16 -3.17
CA GLN A 3 -1.26 -18.28 -3.54
C GLN A 3 -1.47 -17.25 -2.43
N SER A 4 -1.27 -15.98 -2.76
CA SER A 4 -1.31 -14.86 -1.80
C SER A 4 -2.65 -14.13 -1.77
N GLY A 5 -3.60 -14.52 -2.64
CA GLY A 5 -4.91 -13.88 -2.79
C GLY A 5 -4.90 -12.61 -3.64
N ILE A 6 -3.73 -12.16 -4.12
CA ILE A 6 -3.58 -10.95 -4.95
C ILE A 6 -3.13 -11.25 -6.39
N GLU A 7 -3.32 -12.48 -6.87
CA GLU A 7 -2.89 -12.91 -8.22
C GLU A 7 -3.60 -12.17 -9.38
N TRP A 8 -4.59 -11.33 -9.07
CA TRP A 8 -5.25 -10.43 -10.02
C TRP A 8 -4.41 -9.19 -10.38
N THR A 9 -3.34 -8.91 -9.64
CA THR A 9 -2.39 -7.82 -9.91
C THR A 9 -0.98 -8.38 -10.11
N ASP A 10 -0.19 -7.68 -10.91
CA ASP A 10 1.19 -8.08 -11.22
C ASP A 10 2.20 -7.27 -10.38
N TRP A 11 1.76 -6.16 -9.76
CA TRP A 11 2.61 -5.25 -8.99
C TRP A 11 1.80 -4.47 -7.95
N THR A 12 2.41 -4.14 -6.81
CA THR A 12 1.79 -3.24 -5.82
C THR A 12 2.63 -1.99 -5.63
N LEU A 13 1.97 -0.83 -5.44
CA LEU A 13 2.66 0.45 -5.27
C LEU A 13 1.91 1.32 -4.25
N ASN A 14 2.65 1.98 -3.36
CA ASN A 14 2.08 2.83 -2.30
C ASN A 14 2.77 4.20 -2.31
N PRO A 15 2.19 5.21 -2.98
CA PRO A 15 2.76 6.55 -3.05
C PRO A 15 2.50 7.34 -1.76
N ILE A 16 1.51 6.94 -0.96
CA ILE A 16 1.29 7.44 0.38
C ILE A 16 1.70 6.34 1.36
N LYS A 17 2.62 6.67 2.27
CA LYS A 17 3.11 5.78 3.34
C LYS A 17 2.72 6.37 4.70
N GLY A 18 2.69 5.54 5.73
CA GLY A 18 2.26 5.89 7.10
C GLY A 18 1.10 5.03 7.59
N LYS A 19 0.72 5.20 8.86
CA LYS A 19 -0.47 4.58 9.42
C LYS A 19 -1.71 5.33 8.92
N CYS A 20 -2.54 4.64 8.13
CA CYS A 20 -3.78 5.19 7.60
C CYS A 20 -4.66 5.79 8.73
N PRO A 21 -5.18 7.03 8.55
CA PRO A 21 -5.96 7.72 9.56
C PRO A 21 -7.37 7.15 9.76
N VAL A 22 -7.93 6.43 8.77
CA VAL A 22 -9.24 5.76 8.89
C VAL A 22 -9.25 4.76 10.06
N ALA A 23 -8.10 4.17 10.38
CA ALA A 23 -7.90 3.36 11.59
C ALA A 23 -8.91 2.21 11.78
N CYS A 24 -9.33 1.55 10.68
CA CYS A 24 -10.27 0.44 10.75
C CYS A 24 -9.80 -0.67 11.73
N PRO A 25 -10.70 -1.25 12.54
CA PRO A 25 -10.33 -2.27 13.54
C PRO A 25 -9.74 -3.55 12.93
N TYR A 26 -10.06 -3.83 11.67
CA TYR A 26 -9.58 -4.99 10.92
C TYR A 26 -8.35 -4.69 10.03
N CYS A 27 -7.80 -3.48 10.05
CA CYS A 27 -6.77 -3.05 9.09
C CYS A 27 -5.49 -3.90 9.17
N TYR A 28 -5.22 -4.70 8.15
CA TYR A 28 -4.01 -5.53 8.09
C TYR A 28 -2.73 -4.68 8.01
N ALA A 29 -2.77 -3.57 7.26
CA ALA A 29 -1.61 -2.70 7.09
C ALA A 29 -1.16 -2.11 8.44
N ARG A 30 -2.10 -1.73 9.31
CA ARG A 30 -1.78 -1.23 10.66
C ARG A 30 -1.02 -2.28 11.48
N LYS A 31 -1.46 -3.54 11.45
CA LYS A 31 -0.75 -4.66 12.10
C LYS A 31 0.69 -4.81 11.56
N MET A 32 0.91 -4.58 10.25
CA MET A 32 2.25 -4.61 9.66
C MET A 32 3.13 -3.44 10.16
N TYR A 33 2.59 -2.22 10.24
CA TYR A 33 3.32 -1.09 10.84
C TYR A 33 3.74 -1.37 12.28
N ASP A 34 2.86 -1.97 13.08
CA ASP A 34 3.15 -2.33 14.47
C ASP A 34 4.21 -3.44 14.57
N ARG A 35 4.05 -4.51 13.77
CA ARG A 35 4.97 -5.65 13.75
C ARG A 35 6.39 -5.25 13.34
N PHE A 36 6.52 -4.47 12.27
CA PHE A 36 7.82 -4.13 11.68
C PHE A 36 8.36 -2.77 12.12
N ARG A 37 7.64 -2.05 12.99
CA ARG A 37 7.99 -0.71 13.50
C ARG A 37 8.32 0.27 12.37
N TRP A 38 7.53 0.23 11.29
CA TRP A 38 7.68 1.18 10.18
C TRP A 38 7.32 2.60 10.59
N ASN A 39 7.90 3.61 9.92
CA ASN A 39 7.60 5.03 10.20
C ASN A 39 6.09 5.29 10.01
N PRO A 40 5.34 5.59 11.11
CA PRO A 40 3.90 5.73 11.08
C PRO A 40 3.42 7.06 10.49
N GLU A 41 4.30 8.03 10.26
CA GLU A 41 3.96 9.35 9.72
C GLU A 41 3.39 9.24 8.30
N VAL A 42 2.25 9.89 8.08
CA VAL A 42 1.61 9.96 6.76
C VAL A 42 2.40 10.90 5.87
N ARG A 43 2.87 10.40 4.73
CA ARG A 43 3.73 11.15 3.81
C ARG A 43 3.55 10.70 2.37
N PHE A 44 3.70 11.65 1.46
CA PHE A 44 3.74 11.40 0.02
C PHE A 44 5.18 11.11 -0.43
N VAL A 45 5.34 10.01 -1.16
CA VAL A 45 6.64 9.49 -1.62
C VAL A 45 6.54 9.25 -3.14
N PRO A 46 6.62 10.30 -3.97
CA PRO A 46 6.47 10.18 -5.42
C PRO A 46 7.58 9.38 -6.09
N SER A 47 8.74 9.23 -5.44
CA SER A 47 9.87 8.49 -6.01
C SER A 47 9.56 7.02 -6.27
N VAL A 48 8.51 6.44 -5.65
CA VAL A 48 8.09 5.06 -5.92
C VAL A 48 7.65 4.83 -7.38
N PHE A 49 7.25 5.89 -8.09
CA PHE A 49 6.89 5.79 -9.50
C PHE A 49 8.09 5.54 -10.41
N ASN A 50 9.31 5.85 -9.96
CA ASN A 50 10.54 5.56 -10.70
C ASN A 50 10.81 4.04 -10.82
N ASP A 51 10.22 3.25 -9.93
CA ASP A 51 10.37 1.79 -9.88
C ASP A 51 9.31 1.07 -10.74
N LEU A 52 8.46 1.80 -11.47
CA LEU A 52 7.46 1.19 -12.34
C LEU A 52 8.11 0.41 -13.49
N PRO A 53 7.57 -0.77 -13.83
CA PRO A 53 8.09 -1.56 -14.93
C PRO A 53 7.87 -0.86 -16.28
N LYS A 54 8.83 -1.03 -17.18
CA LYS A 54 8.78 -0.46 -18.55
C LYS A 54 7.75 -1.13 -19.46
N LYS A 55 7.29 -2.33 -19.11
CA LYS A 55 6.26 -3.07 -19.84
C LYS A 55 4.90 -2.84 -19.17
N PRO A 56 3.79 -2.85 -19.93
CA PRO A 56 2.45 -2.76 -19.35
C PRO A 56 2.21 -3.89 -18.33
N VAL A 57 1.73 -3.52 -17.15
CA VAL A 57 1.34 -4.44 -16.07
C VAL A 57 0.12 -3.87 -15.32
N ARG A 58 -0.61 -4.72 -14.59
CA ARG A 58 -1.68 -4.26 -13.69
C ARG A 58 -1.10 -3.91 -12.33
N VAL A 59 -1.10 -2.63 -11.99
CA VAL A 59 -0.59 -2.13 -10.70
C VAL A 59 -1.73 -1.88 -9.72
N PHE A 60 -1.70 -2.54 -8.55
CA PHE A 60 -2.57 -2.18 -7.44
C PHE A 60 -1.95 -1.05 -6.61
N VAL A 61 -2.53 0.14 -6.72
CA VAL A 61 -2.10 1.33 -5.99
C VAL A 61 -2.87 1.47 -4.67
N GLY A 62 -2.17 1.75 -3.58
CA GLY A 62 -2.81 1.98 -2.28
C GLY A 62 -3.11 0.70 -1.48
N SER A 63 -2.41 -0.40 -1.75
CA SER A 63 -2.57 -1.65 -1.00
C SER A 63 -2.48 -1.49 0.53
N THR A 64 -1.76 -0.48 1.03
CA THR A 64 -1.62 -0.21 2.48
C THR A 64 -2.24 1.10 2.97
N MET A 65 -2.96 1.83 2.12
CA MET A 65 -3.50 3.15 2.44
C MET A 65 -4.83 3.37 1.73
N GLU A 66 -5.86 3.80 2.47
CA GLU A 66 -7.07 4.31 1.83
C GLU A 66 -6.77 5.67 1.18
N LEU A 67 -6.96 5.75 -0.13
CA LEU A 67 -6.71 6.97 -0.92
C LEU A 67 -7.98 7.78 -1.11
N VAL A 68 -9.15 7.15 -1.04
CA VAL A 68 -10.44 7.77 -1.27
C VAL A 68 -11.30 7.56 -0.03
N SER A 69 -11.41 8.58 0.79
CA SER A 69 -12.37 8.60 1.89
C SER A 69 -13.77 8.84 1.30
N THR A 70 -14.67 7.85 1.41
CA THR A 70 -16.10 8.12 1.29
C THR A 70 -16.53 8.87 2.55
N GLY A 71 -16.77 10.18 2.42
CA GLY A 71 -17.43 10.98 3.45
C GLY A 71 -18.89 10.59 3.61
#